data_AF-A0A6L8QB81-F1
#
_entry.id   AF-A0A6L8QB81-F1
#
_cell.length_a   1.000
_cell.length_b   1.000
_cell.length_c   1.000
_cell.angle_alpha   90.00
_cell.angle_beta   90.00
_cell.angle_gamma   90.00
#
_symmetry.space_group_name_H-M   'P 1'
#
loop_
_entity.id
_entity.type
_entity.pdbx_description
1 polymer ?
#
loop_
_entity_poly.entity_id
_entity_poly.type
_entity_poly.pdbx_seq_one_letter_code
_entity_poly.pdbx_strand_id
1 'polypeptide(L)'
;MAEENSITVEEVRIAQESLKSGITLHEKKNFKEAIEEFKKSAMTHPFDSKHVDELGAKLKSGSYKLQQESIAYMGCAAVHLNKLIQGLEPGQSQEVPVDESLMNAFKEWQ
;
A
#
# COMPACT_ATOMS: atom_id res chain seq x y z
N MET A 1 6.04 7.49 -27.90
CA MET A 1 5.68 8.15 -26.63
C MET A 1 5.11 7.07 -25.75
N ALA A 2 5.94 6.47 -24.89
CA ALA A 2 5.60 5.33 -24.05
C ALA A 2 6.16 5.54 -22.63
N GLU A 3 5.94 6.74 -22.08
CA GLU A 3 6.50 7.16 -20.79
C GLU A 3 5.44 7.17 -19.66
N GLU A 4 4.17 6.87 -19.92
CA GLU A 4 3.10 7.00 -18.92
C GLU A 4 2.87 5.76 -18.02
N ASN A 5 3.57 4.64 -18.24
CA ASN A 5 3.31 3.39 -17.51
C ASN A 5 4.53 2.82 -16.75
N SER A 6 5.68 3.48 -16.76
CA SER A 6 6.85 3.02 -16.02
C SER A 6 6.76 3.42 -14.55
N ILE A 7 6.90 2.45 -13.66
CA ILE A 7 6.99 2.71 -12.22
C ILE A 7 8.28 3.47 -11.91
N THR A 8 8.19 4.44 -11.01
CA THR A 8 9.28 5.31 -10.60
C THR A 8 9.69 5.07 -9.14
N VAL A 9 10.95 5.37 -8.83
CA VAL A 9 11.49 5.39 -7.46
C VAL A 9 10.65 6.28 -6.54
N GLU A 10 10.16 7.41 -7.07
CA GLU A 10 9.36 8.37 -6.31
C GLU A 10 7.97 7.82 -5.96
N GLU A 11 7.31 7.09 -6.86
CA GLU A 11 6.05 6.41 -6.55
C GLU A 11 6.24 5.38 -5.42
N VAL A 12 7.34 4.63 -5.43
CA VAL A 12 7.64 3.69 -4.34
C VAL A 12 7.89 4.44 -3.03
N ARG A 13 8.61 5.57 -3.06
CA ARG A 13 8.85 6.41 -1.87
C ARG A 13 7.54 6.93 -1.28
N ILE A 14 6.66 7.49 -2.11
CA ILE A 14 5.34 8.00 -1.70
C ILE A 14 4.48 6.88 -1.12
N ALA A 15 4.40 5.74 -1.81
CA ALA A 15 3.61 4.60 -1.35
C ALA A 15 4.14 4.05 -0.01
N GLN A 16 5.46 4.00 0.18
CA GLN A 16 6.09 3.58 1.43
C GLN A 16 5.84 4.58 2.57
N GLU A 17 5.93 5.89 2.32
CA GLU A 17 5.64 6.92 3.33
C GLU A 17 4.19 6.87 3.80
N SER A 18 3.23 6.77 2.89
CA SER A 18 1.82 6.61 3.25
C SER A 18 1.57 5.31 4.02
N LEU A 19 2.20 4.20 3.64
CA LEU A 19 2.07 2.95 4.39
C LEU A 19 2.60 3.08 5.83
N LYS A 20 3.78 3.68 6.01
CA LYS A 20 4.38 3.93 7.35
C LYS A 20 3.51 4.85 8.20
N SER A 21 2.96 5.91 7.60
CA SER A 21 2.01 6.81 8.26
C SER A 21 0.75 6.07 8.70
N GLY A 22 0.18 5.25 7.82
CA GLY A 22 -0.99 4.42 8.11
C GLY A 22 -0.76 3.43 9.26
N ILE A 23 0.40 2.76 9.30
CA ILE A 23 0.77 1.85 10.40
C ILE A 23 0.83 2.62 11.72
N THR A 24 1.51 3.77 11.74
CA THR A 24 1.62 4.62 12.94
C THR A 24 0.24 5.08 13.45
N LEU A 25 -0.66 5.44 12.54
CA LEU A 25 -2.04 5.84 12.87
C LEU A 25 -2.85 4.65 13.40
N HIS A 26 -2.70 3.47 12.81
CA HIS A 26 -3.35 2.25 13.25
C HIS A 26 -2.95 1.88 14.68
N GLU A 27 -1.65 1.91 14.99
CA GLU A 27 -1.12 1.66 16.34
C GLU A 27 -1.68 2.64 17.38
N LYS A 28 -1.88 3.91 16.98
CA LYS A 28 -2.54 4.95 17.79
C LYS A 28 -4.07 4.81 17.85
N LYS A 29 -4.65 3.80 17.20
CA LYS A 29 -6.10 3.54 17.07
C LYS A 29 -6.87 4.61 16.29
N ASN A 30 -6.17 5.44 15.51
CA ASN A 30 -6.75 6.41 14.59
C ASN A 30 -7.12 5.72 13.27
N PHE A 31 -8.08 4.80 13.33
CA PHE A 31 -8.34 3.86 12.24
C PHE A 31 -8.86 4.50 10.96
N LYS A 32 -9.61 5.62 11.04
CA LYS A 32 -10.12 6.30 9.85
C LYS A 32 -8.98 6.91 9.04
N GLU A 33 -8.12 7.65 9.72
CA GLU A 33 -6.94 8.27 9.13
C GLU A 33 -5.96 7.21 8.62
N ALA A 34 -5.80 6.10 9.36
CA ALA A 34 -4.99 4.97 8.91
C ALA A 34 -5.50 4.39 7.58
N ILE A 35 -6.82 4.20 7.45
CA ILE A 35 -7.44 3.71 6.21
C ILE A 35 -7.16 4.65 5.03
N GLU A 36 -7.26 5.97 5.24
CA GLU A 36 -7.00 6.93 4.17
C GLU A 36 -5.53 6.90 3.71
N GLU A 37 -4.58 6.76 4.64
CA GLU A 37 -3.16 6.58 4.28
C GLU A 37 -2.89 5.25 3.56
N PHE A 38 -3.52 4.15 3.99
CA PHE A 38 -3.40 2.89 3.28
C PHE A 38 -3.98 2.94 1.87
N LYS A 39 -5.12 3.62 1.67
CA LYS A 39 -5.67 3.85 0.33
C LYS A 39 -4.73 4.69 -0.53
N LYS A 40 -4.17 5.78 0.00
CA LYS A 40 -3.17 6.59 -0.72
C LYS A 40 -2.00 5.74 -1.19
N SER A 41 -1.43 4.92 -0.29
CA SER A 41 -0.34 3.99 -0.63
C SER A 41 -0.72 3.02 -1.75
N ALA A 42 -1.89 2.38 -1.68
CA ALA A 42 -2.38 1.47 -2.71
C ALA A 42 -2.71 2.16 -4.04
N MET A 43 -3.07 3.45 -4.00
CA MET A 43 -3.48 4.23 -5.18
C MET A 43 -2.35 5.08 -5.78
N THR A 44 -1.13 5.06 -5.21
CA THR A 44 0.01 5.79 -5.77
C THR A 44 0.28 5.40 -7.22
N HIS A 45 0.20 4.10 -7.52
CA HIS A 45 0.21 3.57 -8.88
C HIS A 45 -0.89 2.49 -8.99
N PRO A 46 -2.10 2.86 -9.48
CA PRO A 46 -3.24 1.96 -9.47
C PRO A 46 -3.11 0.89 -10.57
N PHE A 47 -2.54 -0.27 -10.20
CA PHE A 47 -2.50 -1.45 -11.08
C PHE A 47 -3.89 -1.93 -11.51
N ASP A 48 -4.87 -1.71 -10.65
CA ASP A 48 -6.31 -1.87 -10.90
C ASP A 48 -7.03 -0.76 -10.15
N SER A 49 -7.60 0.19 -10.90
CA SER A 49 -8.27 1.37 -10.35
C SER A 49 -9.54 1.02 -9.57
N LYS A 50 -10.12 -0.17 -9.74
CA LYS A 50 -11.33 -0.60 -9.04
C LYS A 50 -11.04 -1.40 -7.77
N HIS A 51 -9.86 -2.00 -7.66
CA HIS A 51 -9.57 -2.95 -6.58
C HIS A 51 -9.76 -2.34 -5.17
N VAL A 52 -9.33 -1.09 -4.97
CA VAL A 52 -9.48 -0.38 -3.67
C VAL A 52 -10.95 -0.10 -3.37
N ASP A 53 -11.74 0.30 -4.37
CA ASP A 53 -13.17 0.57 -4.23
C ASP A 53 -13.98 -0.71 -3.98
N GLU A 54 -13.65 -1.79 -4.70
CA GLU A 54 -14.26 -3.11 -4.53
C GLU A 54 -13.98 -3.69 -3.14
N LEU A 55 -12.75 -3.55 -2.63
CA LEU A 55 -12.42 -3.89 -1.25
C LEU A 55 -13.29 -3.08 -0.27
N GLY A 56 -13.41 -1.77 -0.50
CA GLY A 56 -14.25 -0.91 0.33
C GLY A 56 -15.73 -1.30 0.34
N ALA A 57 -16.29 -1.66 -0.82
CA ALA A 57 -17.66 -2.15 -0.92
C ALA A 57 -17.85 -3.47 -0.17
N LYS A 58 -16.91 -4.41 -0.33
CA LYS A 58 -16.93 -5.71 0.36
C LYS A 58 -16.86 -5.53 1.88
N LEU A 59 -15.96 -4.69 2.37
CA LEU A 59 -15.82 -4.41 3.80
C LEU A 59 -17.11 -3.82 4.40
N LYS A 60 -17.70 -2.82 3.74
CA LYS A 60 -18.96 -2.21 4.20
C LYS A 60 -20.11 -3.24 4.23
N SER A 61 -20.21 -4.10 3.22
CA SER A 61 -21.25 -5.14 3.17
C SER A 61 -21.06 -6.22 4.24
N GLY A 62 -19.82 -6.51 4.62
CA GLY A 62 -19.49 -7.52 5.63
C GLY A 62 -19.66 -7.05 7.08
N SER A 63 -20.04 -5.79 7.32
CA SER A 63 -20.23 -5.21 8.67
C SER A 63 -18.99 -5.34 9.57
N TYR A 64 -17.80 -5.19 9.01
CA TYR A 64 -16.55 -5.27 9.78
C TYR A 64 -16.38 -4.06 10.72
N LYS A 65 -15.65 -4.27 11.81
CA LYS A 65 -15.24 -3.17 12.68
C LYS A 65 -14.18 -2.33 11.96
N LEU A 66 -14.13 -1.04 12.26
CA LEU A 66 -13.18 -0.10 11.66
C LEU A 66 -11.70 -0.54 11.81
N GLN A 67 -11.34 -1.18 12.92
CA GLN A 67 -10.01 -1.77 13.11
C GLN A 67 -9.72 -2.88 12.08
N GLN A 68 -10.70 -3.75 11.80
CA GLN A 68 -10.57 -4.84 10.83
C GLN A 68 -10.49 -4.30 9.40
N GLU A 69 -11.30 -3.28 9.10
CA GLU A 69 -11.20 -2.56 7.82
C GLU A 69 -9.81 -1.95 7.64
N SER A 70 -9.26 -1.33 8.68
CA SER A 70 -7.91 -0.77 8.68
C SER A 70 -6.83 -1.83 8.42
N ILE A 71 -6.93 -3.01 9.03
CA ILE A 71 -6.03 -4.15 8.74
C ILE A 71 -6.18 -4.62 7.28
N ALA A 72 -7.40 -4.67 6.76
CA ALA A 72 -7.63 -5.09 5.38
C ALA A 72 -7.01 -4.10 4.37
N TYR A 73 -7.16 -2.79 4.60
CA TYR A 73 -6.51 -1.77 3.76
C TYR A 73 -4.99 -1.77 3.93
N MET A 74 -4.46 -2.06 5.13
CA MET A 74 -3.02 -2.24 5.34
C MET A 74 -2.47 -3.38 4.49
N GLY A 75 -3.15 -4.53 4.47
CA GLY A 75 -2.81 -5.66 3.60
C GLY A 75 -2.90 -5.31 2.11
N CYS A 76 -3.91 -4.56 1.70
CA CYS A 76 -4.03 -4.06 0.33
C CYS A 76 -2.82 -3.16 -0.04
N ALA A 77 -2.52 -2.16 0.79
CA ALA A 77 -1.39 -1.25 0.58
C ALA A 77 -0.05 -1.99 0.49
N ALA A 78 0.18 -2.96 1.39
CA ALA A 78 1.35 -3.84 1.38
C ALA A 78 1.54 -4.58 0.05
N VAL A 79 0.48 -5.23 -0.44
CA VAL A 79 0.52 -5.99 -1.70
C VAL A 79 0.80 -5.08 -2.90
N HIS A 80 0.18 -3.90 -2.94
CA HIS A 80 0.40 -2.93 -4.03
C HIS A 80 1.81 -2.33 -3.96
N LEU A 81 2.32 -2.00 -2.78
CA LEU A 81 3.70 -1.55 -2.60
C LEU A 81 4.71 -2.61 -3.05
N ASN A 82 4.48 -3.88 -2.74
CA ASN A 82 5.35 -4.95 -3.21
C ASN A 82 5.34 -5.07 -4.76
N LYS A 83 4.17 -4.93 -5.40
CA LYS A 83 4.08 -4.89 -6.87
C LYS A 83 4.81 -3.69 -7.47
N LEU A 84 4.69 -2.52 -6.84
CA LEU A 84 5.45 -1.32 -7.19
C LEU A 84 6.97 -1.60 -7.19
N ILE A 85 7.48 -2.17 -6.10
CA ILE A 85 8.91 -2.51 -5.96
C ILE A 85 9.35 -3.51 -7.03
N GLN A 86 8.54 -4.54 -7.31
CA GLN A 86 8.85 -5.55 -8.33
C GLN A 86 8.83 -5.00 -9.76
N GLY A 87 8.13 -3.90 -9.99
CA GLY A 87 8.07 -3.24 -11.30
C GLY A 87 9.13 -2.16 -11.53
N LEU A 88 10.00 -1.90 -10.55
CA LEU A 88 11.19 -1.05 -10.74
C LEU A 88 12.23 -1.75 -11.62
N GLU A 89 12.97 -0.96 -12.41
CA GLU A 89 14.11 -1.48 -13.15
C GLU A 89 15.20 -2.03 -12.20
N PRO A 90 15.99 -3.06 -12.59
CA PRO A 90 16.93 -3.76 -11.69
C PRO A 90 17.97 -2.89 -10.95
N GLY A 91 18.23 -1.66 -11.41
CA GLY A 91 19.11 -0.69 -10.73
C GLY A 91 18.40 0.31 -9.81
N GLN A 92 17.10 0.56 -10.01
CA GLN A 92 16.33 1.56 -9.28
C GLN A 92 15.90 1.08 -7.88
N SER A 93 15.76 -0.23 -7.71
CA SER A 93 15.41 -0.84 -6.42
C SER A 93 16.47 -0.63 -5.33
N GLN A 94 17.71 -0.30 -5.71
CA GLN A 94 18.78 0.08 -4.77
C GLN A 94 18.69 1.54 -4.30
N GLU A 95 17.95 2.39 -5.01
CA GLU A 95 17.80 3.81 -4.70
C GLU A 95 16.67 4.08 -3.70
N VAL A 96 15.74 3.14 -3.56
CA VAL A 96 14.73 3.16 -2.50
C VAL A 96 15.25 2.29 -1.36
N PRO A 97 15.61 2.86 -0.19
CA PRO A 97 15.77 2.06 1.01
C PRO A 97 14.39 1.53 1.39
N VAL A 98 14.03 0.39 0.79
CA VAL A 98 12.84 -0.34 1.20
C VAL A 98 13.14 -0.85 2.59
N ASP A 99 12.24 -0.56 3.51
CA ASP A 99 12.41 -0.95 4.90
C ASP A 99 12.51 -2.50 4.96
N GLU A 100 13.69 -3.04 5.28
CA GLU A 100 13.91 -4.50 5.28
C GLU A 100 12.94 -5.20 6.23
N SER A 101 12.54 -4.52 7.32
CA SER A 101 11.56 -5.05 8.26
C SER A 101 10.17 -5.21 7.61
N LEU A 102 9.80 -4.27 6.74
CA LEU A 102 8.57 -4.28 5.97
C LEU A 102 8.59 -5.36 4.88
N MET A 103 9.71 -5.50 4.16
CA MET A 103 9.87 -6.55 3.15
C MET A 103 9.83 -7.96 3.74
N ASN A 104 10.43 -8.14 4.93
CA ASN A 104 10.39 -9.42 5.61
C ASN A 104 8.97 -9.73 6.12
N ALA A 105 8.24 -8.74 6.62
CA ALA A 105 6.82 -8.91 6.99
C ALA A 105 5.94 -9.33 5.79
N PHE A 106 6.21 -8.81 4.59
CA PHE A 106 5.47 -9.18 3.38
C PHE A 106 5.78 -10.60 2.87
N LYS A 107 7.01 -11.10 3.04
CA LYS A 107 7.37 -12.47 2.65
C LYS A 107 6.58 -13.53 3.42
N GLU A 108 6.17 -13.23 4.64
CA GLU A 108 5.35 -14.12 5.46
C GLU A 108 3.87 -14.16 5.02
N TRP A 109 3.45 -13.28 4.11
CA TRP A 109 2.06 -13.16 3.63
C TRP A 109 1.85 -13.76 2.22
N GLN A 110 2.88 -14.35 1.60
CA GLN A 110 2.80 -15.08 0.33
C GLN A 110 2.43 -16.55 0.53
#